data_AF-A0A1C5VA22-F1
#
_entry.id   AF-A0A1C5VA22-F1
#
_cell.length_a   1.000
_cell.length_b   1.000
_cell.length_c   1.000
_cell.angle_alpha   90.00
_cell.angle_beta   90.00
_cell.angle_gamma   90.00
#
_symmetry.space_group_name_H-M   'P 1'
#
loop_
_entity.id
_entity.type
_entity.pdbx_description
1 polymer ?
#
loop_
_entity_poly.entity_id
_entity_poly.type
_entity_poly.pdbx_seq_one_letter_code
_entity_poly.pdbx_strand_id
1 'polypeptide(L)'
;MMDKSFGLILAVIALVAGIMLLTGHGDILLKGGNTKLRKEKYDEKKMTWGSGVALLLIGVATLIDSYTTSLVAEIIYIIVLIAILGWLVYYLKTKCAKK
;
A
#
# COMPACT_ATOMS: atom_id res chain seq x y z
N MET A 1 -19.50 8.43 -3.91
CA MET A 1 -19.26 7.31 -4.85
C MET A 1 -18.16 7.71 -5.80
N MET A 2 -17.01 7.04 -5.70
CA MET A 2 -16.00 7.07 -6.75
C MET A 2 -16.67 6.58 -8.04
N ASP A 3 -16.49 7.27 -9.17
CA ASP A 3 -16.97 6.74 -10.44
C ASP A 3 -16.34 5.34 -10.65
N LYS A 4 -17.13 4.35 -11.05
CA LYS A 4 -16.67 2.96 -11.22
C LYS A 4 -15.41 2.89 -12.08
N SER A 5 -15.35 3.76 -13.09
CA SER A 5 -14.21 3.95 -13.99
C SER A 5 -12.96 4.44 -13.25
N PHE A 6 -13.13 5.41 -12.36
CA PHE A 6 -12.03 5.98 -11.56
C PHE A 6 -11.51 4.99 -10.52
N GLY A 7 -12.39 4.19 -9.89
CA GLY A 7 -11.99 3.12 -8.98
C GLY A 7 -11.15 2.02 -9.66
N LEU A 8 -11.51 1.63 -10.89
CA LEU A 8 -10.71 0.68 -11.68
C LEU A 8 -9.35 1.26 -12.07
N ILE A 9 -9.29 2.51 -12.51
CA ILE A 9 -8.03 3.19 -12.85
C ILE A 9 -7.10 3.25 -11.64
N LEU A 10 -7.63 3.64 -10.48
CA LEU A 10 -6.86 3.66 -9.23
C LEU A 10 -6.33 2.29 -8.86
N ALA A 11 -7.15 1.25 -8.99
CA ALA A 11 -6.73 -0.11 -8.67
C ALA A 11 -5.61 -0.61 -9.60
N VAL A 12 -5.69 -0.32 -10.90
CA VAL A 12 -4.63 -0.65 -11.86
C VAL A 12 -3.34 0.09 -11.51
N ILE A 13 -3.41 1.38 -11.20
CA ILE A 13 -2.24 2.18 -10.79
C ILE A 13 -1.64 1.62 -9.49
N ALA A 14 -2.48 1.29 -8.50
CA ALA A 14 -2.04 0.70 -7.24
C ALA A 14 -1.35 -0.65 -7.43
N LEU A 15 -1.87 -1.50 -8.34
CA LEU A 15 -1.26 -2.78 -8.68
C LEU A 15 0.10 -2.60 -9.36
N VAL A 16 0.18 -1.73 -10.38
CA VAL A 16 1.44 -1.44 -11.08
C VAL A 16 2.47 -0.84 -10.12
N ALA A 17 2.07 0.11 -9.28
CA ALA A 17 2.92 0.70 -8.26
C ALA A 17 3.37 -0.34 -7.21
N GLY A 18 2.48 -1.26 -6.81
CA GLY A 18 2.78 -2.37 -5.91
C GLY A 18 3.83 -3.32 -6.52
N ILE A 19 3.68 -3.70 -7.79
CA ILE A 19 4.66 -4.52 -8.51
C ILE A 19 5.99 -3.78 -8.64
N MET A 20 6.00 -2.50 -9.00
CA MET A 20 7.22 -1.69 -9.09
C MET A 20 7.95 -1.57 -7.74
N LEU A 21 7.22 -1.48 -6.63
CA LEU A 21 7.79 -1.52 -5.29
C LEU A 21 8.43 -2.88 -4.97
N LEU A 22 7.82 -3.97 -5.42
CA LEU A 22 8.34 -5.33 -5.22
C LEU A 22 9.54 -5.66 -6.11
N THR A 23 9.61 -5.13 -7.33
CA THR A 23 10.72 -5.34 -8.29
C THR A 23 11.95 -4.47 -8.00
N GLY A 24 11.98 -3.77 -6.86
CA GLY A 24 13.14 -3.01 -6.40
C GLY A 24 13.28 -1.61 -7.01
N HIS A 25 12.34 -1.18 -7.85
CA HIS A 25 12.29 0.20 -8.36
C HIS A 25 11.51 1.17 -7.44
N GLY A 26 11.10 0.68 -6.28
CA GLY A 26 10.32 1.43 -5.28
C GLY A 26 11.02 2.63 -4.64
N ASP A 27 12.33 2.78 -4.80
CA ASP A 27 13.09 3.94 -4.33
C ASP A 27 12.55 5.27 -4.89
N ILE A 28 11.90 5.25 -6.06
CA ILE A 28 11.27 6.43 -6.66
C ILE A 28 10.00 6.86 -5.89
N LEU A 29 9.18 5.91 -5.43
CA LEU A 29 7.95 6.21 -4.68
C LEU A 29 8.24 6.55 -3.21
N LEU A 30 9.27 5.95 -2.63
CA LEU A 30 9.66 6.22 -1.24
C LEU A 30 10.62 7.41 -1.10
N LYS A 31 10.93 8.11 -2.20
CA LYS A 31 11.81 9.29 -2.26
C LYS A 31 11.12 10.55 -1.70
N GLY A 32 10.70 10.51 -0.44
CA GLY A 32 10.07 11.62 0.26
C GLY A 32 10.72 11.93 1.61
N GLY A 33 10.97 13.21 1.90
CA GLY A 33 11.54 13.68 3.17
C GLY A 33 13.05 13.43 3.32
N ASN A 34 13.54 13.35 4.57
CA ASN A 34 14.96 13.19 4.85
C ASN A 34 15.42 11.72 4.66
N THR A 35 15.69 11.36 3.40
CA THR A 35 16.01 9.98 2.97
C THR A 35 17.19 9.39 3.73
N LYS A 36 18.17 10.20 4.13
CA LYS A 36 19.35 9.76 4.90
C LYS A 36 18.96 9.12 6.25
N LEU A 37 18.09 9.79 7.01
CA LEU A 37 17.62 9.33 8.33
C LEU A 37 16.74 8.08 8.23
N ARG A 38 15.98 7.96 7.13
CA ARG A 38 15.19 6.75 6.82
C ARG A 38 16.08 5.54 6.52
N LYS A 39 17.13 5.71 5.71
CA LYS A 39 18.08 4.64 5.35
C LYS A 39 18.89 4.14 6.54
N GLU A 40 19.17 5.03 7.49
CA GLU A 40 19.85 4.73 8.74
C GLU A 40 18.96 3.97 9.72
N LYS A 41 17.71 4.42 9.88
CA LYS A 41 16.77 3.84 10.86
C LYS A 41 15.98 2.64 10.36
N TYR A 42 15.81 2.49 9.05
CA TYR A 42 15.01 1.43 8.45
C TYR A 42 15.73 0.71 7.30
N ASP A 43 15.44 -0.57 7.14
CA ASP A 43 15.87 -1.39 6.02
C ASP A 43 14.98 -1.12 4.80
N GLU A 44 15.53 -0.42 3.80
CA GLU A 44 14.81 -0.03 2.58
C GLU A 44 14.28 -1.23 1.82
N LYS A 45 15.02 -2.35 1.75
CA LYS A 45 14.59 -3.54 1.00
C LYS A 45 13.37 -4.17 1.64
N LYS A 46 13.30 -4.21 2.96
CA LYS A 46 12.13 -4.73 3.68
C LYS A 46 10.97 -3.74 3.67
N MET A 47 11.26 -2.44 3.73
CA MET A 47 10.25 -1.39 3.63
C MET A 47 9.57 -1.41 2.26
N THR A 48 10.34 -1.40 1.16
CA THR A 48 9.80 -1.44 -0.21
C THR A 48 8.96 -2.68 -0.43
N TRP A 49 9.44 -3.84 0.04
CA TRP A 49 8.70 -5.09 -0.07
C TRP A 49 7.38 -5.06 0.72
N GLY A 50 7.42 -4.66 1.99
CA GLY A 50 6.22 -4.54 2.83
C GLY A 50 5.22 -3.52 2.29
N SER A 51 5.69 -2.36 1.81
CA SER A 51 4.83 -1.36 1.18
C SER A 51 4.26 -1.83 -0.16
N GLY A 52 5.03 -2.59 -0.95
CA GLY A 52 4.57 -3.15 -2.22
C GLY A 52 3.46 -4.18 -2.01
N VAL A 53 3.62 -5.09 -1.05
CA VAL A 53 2.56 -6.04 -0.66
C VAL A 53 1.30 -5.30 -0.18
N ALA A 54 1.46 -4.28 0.67
CA ALA A 54 0.32 -3.49 1.13
C ALA A 54 -0.41 -2.78 -0.02
N LEU A 55 0.32 -2.18 -0.97
CA LEU A 55 -0.27 -1.55 -2.16
C LEU A 55 -1.02 -2.55 -3.04
N LEU A 56 -0.50 -3.76 -3.21
CA LEU A 56 -1.20 -4.82 -3.95
C LEU A 56 -2.51 -5.21 -3.26
N LEU A 57 -2.49 -5.39 -1.94
CA LEU A 57 -3.69 -5.72 -1.16
C LEU A 57 -4.74 -4.61 -1.27
N ILE A 58 -4.32 -3.35 -1.21
CA ILE A 58 -5.20 -2.19 -1.42
C ILE A 58 -5.77 -2.22 -2.83
N GLY A 59 -4.94 -2.42 -3.87
CA GLY A 59 -5.39 -2.49 -5.25
C GLY A 59 -6.44 -3.59 -5.48
N VAL A 60 -6.23 -4.78 -4.93
CA VAL A 60 -7.23 -5.88 -5.00
C VAL A 60 -8.50 -5.53 -4.23
N ALA A 61 -8.39 -4.95 -3.04
CA ALA A 61 -9.56 -4.52 -2.26
C ALA A 61 -10.37 -3.44 -3.02
N THR A 62 -9.71 -2.47 -3.65
CA THR A 62 -10.36 -1.43 -4.47
C THR A 62 -11.00 -2.01 -5.73
N LEU A 63 -10.42 -3.05 -6.34
CA LEU A 63 -11.09 -3.76 -7.44
C LEU A 63 -12.40 -4.36 -6.98
N ILE A 64 -12.39 -5.10 -5.87
CA ILE A 64 -13.58 -5.77 -5.33
C ILE A 64 -14.66 -4.73 -4.96
N ASP A 65 -14.26 -3.65 -4.29
CA ASP A 65 -15.14 -2.54 -3.91
C ASP A 65 -15.81 -1.89 -5.14
N SER A 66 -15.08 -1.73 -6.25
CA SER A 66 -15.63 -1.22 -7.52
C SER A 66 -16.72 -2.14 -8.13
N TYR A 67 -16.74 -3.43 -7.79
CA TYR A 67 -17.80 -4.37 -8.21
C TYR A 67 -18.98 -4.42 -7.23
N THR A 68 -18.78 -4.11 -5.95
CA THR A 68 -19.80 -4.25 -4.90
C THR A 68 -20.29 -2.89 -4.38
N THR A 69 -21.39 -2.37 -4.94
CA THR A 69 -21.94 -1.04 -4.59
C THR A 69 -22.89 -1.04 -3.38
N SER A 70 -22.56 -1.77 -2.32
CA SER A 70 -23.37 -1.83 -1.09
C SER A 70 -22.79 -0.93 -0.01
N LEU A 71 -23.63 -0.21 0.73
CA LEU A 71 -23.20 0.58 1.90
C LEU A 71 -22.45 -0.27 2.92
N VAL A 72 -22.82 -1.55 3.05
CA VAL A 72 -22.13 -2.50 3.93
C VAL A 72 -20.73 -2.83 3.40
N ALA A 73 -20.58 -2.97 2.08
CA ALA A 73 -19.29 -3.22 1.44
C ALA A 73 -18.34 -2.03 1.61
N GLU A 74 -18.85 -0.80 1.50
CA GLU A 74 -18.07 0.42 1.69
C GLU A 74 -17.53 0.54 3.14
N ILE A 75 -18.36 0.21 4.14
CA ILE A 75 -17.92 0.18 5.55
C ILE A 75 -16.85 -0.91 5.76
N ILE A 76 -17.04 -2.10 5.20
CA ILE A 76 -16.08 -3.20 5.28
C ILE A 76 -14.75 -2.79 4.60
N TYR A 77 -14.81 -2.15 3.44
CA TYR A 77 -13.64 -1.67 2.72
C TYR A 77 -12.80 -0.70 3.57
N ILE A 78 -13.45 0.24 4.27
CA ILE A 78 -12.75 1.15 5.19
C ILE A 78 -12.06 0.38 6.33
N ILE A 79 -12.73 -0.62 6.92
CA ILE A 79 -12.13 -1.46 7.97
C ILE A 79 -10.91 -2.23 7.43
N VAL A 80 -11.03 -2.81 6.23
CA VAL A 80 -9.93 -3.53 5.56
C VAL A 80 -8.75 -2.59 5.30
N LEU A 81 -8.99 -1.37 4.81
CA LEU A 81 -7.94 -0.37 4.62
C LEU A 81 -7.20 -0.03 5.92
N ILE A 82 -7.94 0.19 7.02
CA ILE A 82 -7.35 0.47 8.33
C ILE A 82 -6.50 -0.72 8.80
N ALA A 83 -6.98 -1.95 8.62
CA ALA A 83 -6.24 -3.15 8.97
C ALA A 83 -4.93 -3.29 8.18
N ILE A 84 -4.94 -3.04 6.86
CA ILE A 84 -3.75 -3.08 6.01
C ILE A 84 -2.73 -2.01 6.43
N LEU A 85 -3.20 -0.77 6.70
CA LEU A 85 -2.34 0.31 7.17
C LEU A 85 -1.75 0.02 8.55
N GLY A 86 -2.56 -0.49 9.48
CA GLY A 86 -2.11 -0.91 10.81
C GLY A 86 -1.05 -2.01 10.75
N TRP A 87 -1.29 -3.03 9.92
CA TRP A 87 -0.31 -4.10 9.65
C TRP A 87 0.99 -3.53 9.08
N LEU A 88 0.91 -2.63 8.11
CA LEU A 88 2.09 -2.01 7.50
C LEU A 88 2.90 -1.24 8.55
N VAL A 89 2.27 -0.42 9.39
CA VAL A 89 2.95 0.33 10.47
C VAL A 89 3.60 -0.62 11.47
N TYR A 90 2.91 -1.68 11.87
CA TYR A 90 3.44 -2.71 12.76
C TYR A 90 4.64 -3.43 12.14
N TYR A 91 4.55 -3.84 10.87
CA TYR A 91 5.62 -4.48 10.12
C TYR A 91 6.86 -3.58 10.00
N LEU A 92 6.66 -2.29 9.69
CA LEU A 92 7.76 -1.33 9.60
C LEU A 92 8.48 -1.15 10.95
N LYS A 93 7.73 -1.04 12.04
CA LYS A 93 8.27 -0.90 13.40
C LYS A 93 9.01 -2.14 13.90
N THR A 94 8.51 -3.34 13.58
CA THR A 94 9.02 -4.60 14.15
C THR A 94 10.07 -5.28 13.29
N LYS A 95 9.95 -5.20 11.95
CA LYS A 95 10.80 -5.96 11.01
C LYS A 95 11.72 -5.08 10.19
N CYS A 96 11.34 -3.83 9.94
CA CYS A 96 12.14 -2.91 9.12
C CYS A 96 13.01 -1.98 9.94
N ALA A 97 12.71 -1.73 11.21
CA ALA A 97 13.57 -0.91 12.07
C ALA A 97 14.95 -1.57 12.21
N LYS A 98 15.99 -0.88 11.77
CA LYS A 98 17.38 -1.25 12.05
C LYS A 98 17.62 -0.95 13.53
N LYS A 99 18.03 -1.98 14.27
CA LYS A 99 18.47 -1.83 15.66
C LYS A 99 19.89 -1.30 15.68
#